data_AF-A0A7K2MWK4-F1
#
_entry.id   AF-A0A7K2MWK4-F1
#
_cell.length_a   1.000
_cell.length_b   1.000
_cell.length_c   1.000
_cell.angle_alpha   90.00
_cell.angle_beta   90.00
_cell.angle_gamma   90.00
#
_symmetry.space_group_name_H-M   'P 1'
#
loop_
_entity.id
_entity.type
_entity.pdbx_description
1 polymer ?
#
loop_
_entity_poly.entity_id
_entity_poly.type
_entity_poly.pdbx_seq_one_letter_code
_entity_poly.pdbx_strand_id
1 'polypeptide(L)' 'MTHEQMGQPDNTAVRTALWRAMHLQVDPPPHVIEDEIGLQLVAPGDDWRDRPDMDPQATSGFRAAIVARAR' A
#
# COMPACT_ATOMS: atom_id res chain seq x y z
N MET A 1 -24.93 0.34 -22.13
CA MET A 1 -23.66 0.33 -21.38
C MET A 1 -24.01 -0.01 -19.95
N THR A 2 -24.01 -1.30 -19.61
CA THR A 2 -24.26 -1.76 -18.24
C THR A 2 -23.16 -1.17 -17.37
N HIS A 3 -23.51 -0.34 -16.38
CA HIS A 3 -22.55 0.01 -15.34
C HIS A 3 -22.24 -1.27 -14.58
N GLU A 4 -21.05 -1.83 -14.78
CA GLU A 4 -20.52 -2.82 -13.84
C GLU A 4 -20.50 -2.14 -12.47
N GLN A 5 -21.20 -2.72 -11.49
CA GLN A 5 -21.06 -2.26 -10.11
C GLN A 5 -19.62 -2.55 -9.69
N MET A 6 -18.80 -1.51 -9.62
CA MET A 6 -17.47 -1.59 -9.03
C MET A 6 -17.65 -1.90 -7.54
N GLY A 7 -17.44 -3.16 -7.16
CA GLY A 7 -17.43 -3.58 -5.77
C GLY A 7 -16.31 -2.89 -4.99
N GLN A 8 -16.36 -2.99 -3.66
CA GLN A 8 -15.25 -2.53 -2.84
C GLN A 8 -13.98 -3.32 -3.19
N PRO A 9 -12.80 -2.67 -3.19
CA PRO A 9 -11.54 -3.37 -3.43
C PRO A 9 -11.33 -4.45 -2.37
N ASP A 10 -10.73 -5.57 -2.77
CA ASP A 10 -10.34 -6.62 -1.84
C ASP A 10 -9.33 -6.08 -0.81
N ASN A 11 -9.41 -6.57 0.43
CA ASN A 11 -8.54 -6.13 1.52
C ASN A 11 -7.05 -6.35 1.21
N THR A 12 -6.70 -7.39 0.45
CA THR A 12 -5.32 -7.65 0.01
C THR A 12 -4.83 -6.60 -0.97
N ALA A 13 -5.69 -6.11 -1.89
CA ALA A 13 -5.36 -5.03 -2.80
C ALA A 13 -5.12 -3.72 -2.04
N VAL A 14 -6.00 -3.41 -1.09
CA VAL A 14 -5.87 -2.23 -0.21
C VAL A 14 -4.56 -2.29 0.57
N ARG A 15 -4.28 -3.41 1.26
CA ARG A 15 -3.07 -3.54 2.08
C ARG A 15 -1.79 -3.51 1.25
N THR A 16 -1.83 -4.07 0.03
CA THR A 16 -0.70 -4.00 -0.92
C THR A 16 -0.39 -2.55 -1.30
N ALA A 17 -1.41 -1.77 -1.67
CA ALA A 17 -1.23 -0.35 -2.01
C ALA A 17 -0.69 0.46 -0.83
N LEU A 18 -1.22 0.24 0.38
CA LEU A 18 -0.74 0.91 1.59
C LEU A 18 0.71 0.55 1.93
N TRP A 19 1.12 -0.70 1.77
CA TRP A 19 2.51 -1.11 1.99
C TRP A 19 3.48 -0.56 0.94
N ARG A 20 3.07 -0.42 -0.33
CA ARG A 20 3.89 0.27 -1.35
C ARG A 20 4.02 1.76 -1.04
N ALA A 21 2.96 2.40 -0.53
CA ALA A 21 3.03 3.77 -0.06
C ALA A 21 3.96 3.94 1.15
N MET A 22 3.90 3.01 2.11
CA MET A 22 4.82 2.98 3.25
C MET A 22 6.27 2.80 2.81
N HIS A 23 6.55 1.99 1.78
CA HIS A 23 7.90 1.85 1.23
C HIS A 23 8.47 3.20 0.80
N LEU A 24 7.70 3.98 0.03
CA LEU A 24 8.12 5.30 -0.43
C LEU A 24 8.33 6.31 0.72
N GLN A 25 7.50 6.25 1.77
CA GLN A 25 7.50 7.24 2.85
C GLN A 25 8.46 6.94 4.00
N VAL A 26 8.76 5.65 4.24
CA VAL A 26 9.50 5.20 5.43
C VAL A 26 10.86 4.61 5.07
N ASP A 27 10.94 3.85 3.98
CA ASP A 27 12.17 3.14 3.65
C ASP A 27 13.16 4.11 2.96
N PRO A 28 14.47 4.00 3.23
CA PRO A 28 15.45 4.87 2.62
C PRO A 28 15.61 4.59 1.11
N PRO A 29 15.98 5.60 0.31
CA PRO A 29 16.28 5.40 -1.11
C PRO A 29 17.54 4.54 -1.32
N PRO A 30 17.71 3.89 -2.49
CA PRO A 30 16.82 3.94 -3.66
C PRO A 30 15.59 3.04 -3.51
N HIS A 31 14.41 3.55 -3.90
CA HIS A 31 13.16 2.79 -3.87
C HIS A 31 13.06 1.81 -5.05
N VAL A 32 12.47 0.64 -4.82
CA VAL A 32 12.23 -0.35 -5.88
C VAL A 32 11.09 0.11 -6.80
N ILE A 33 10.08 0.75 -6.22
CA ILE A 33 8.93 1.36 -6.89
C ILE A 33 8.47 2.57 -6.10
N GLU A 34 8.08 3.62 -6.81
CA GLU A 34 7.41 4.80 -6.25
C GLU A 34 5.92 4.70 -6.60
N ASP A 35 5.06 4.39 -5.61
CA ASP A 35 3.62 4.22 -5.82
C ASP A 35 2.80 5.13 -4.89
N GLU A 36 2.69 6.40 -5.27
CA GLU A 36 1.76 7.35 -4.62
C GLU A 36 0.32 7.17 -5.09
N ILE A 37 0.13 6.64 -6.30
CA ILE A 37 -1.19 6.49 -6.93
C ILE A 37 -2.02 5.47 -6.15
N GLY A 38 -1.43 4.35 -5.74
CA GLY A 38 -2.10 3.35 -4.91
C GLY A 38 -2.68 3.93 -3.62
N LEU A 39 -1.95 4.84 -2.96
CA LEU A 39 -2.45 5.54 -1.77
C LEU A 39 -3.64 6.44 -2.09
N GLN A 40 -3.55 7.21 -3.19
CA GLN A 40 -4.63 8.09 -3.64
C GLN A 40 -5.91 7.32 -3.98
N LEU A 41 -5.77 6.14 -4.62
CA LEU A 41 -6.89 5.27 -4.97
C LEU A 41 -7.54 4.63 -3.75
N VAL A 42 -6.74 4.23 -2.74
CA VAL A 42 -7.29 3.69 -1.49
C VAL A 42 -7.99 4.75 -0.66
N ALA A 43 -7.51 6.01 -0.72
CA ALA A 43 -8.03 7.14 0.05
C ALA A 43 -8.30 6.79 1.53
N PRO A 44 -7.31 6.25 2.26
CA PRO A 44 -7.53 5.84 3.64
C PRO A 44 -7.71 7.07 4.54
N GLY A 45 -8.37 6.90 5.70
CA GLY A 45 -8.46 7.95 6.71
C GLY A 45 -7.10 8.34 7.29
N ASP A 46 -6.98 9.52 7.89
CA ASP A 46 -5.70 10.11 8.31
C ASP A 46 -4.89 9.24 9.29
N ASP A 47 -5.57 8.41 10.08
CA ASP A 47 -5.04 7.51 11.10
C ASP A 47 -4.57 6.15 10.56
N TRP A 48 -4.57 5.94 9.24
CA TRP A 48 -4.28 4.63 8.66
C TRP A 48 -2.90 4.07 9.01
N ARG A 49 -1.94 4.93 9.34
CA ARG A 49 -0.59 4.53 9.76
C ARG A 49 -0.54 4.04 11.21
N ASP A 50 -1.53 4.39 12.02
CA ASP A 50 -1.62 3.95 13.43
C ASP A 50 -2.15 2.51 13.55
N ARG A 51 -2.58 1.91 12.43
CA ARG A 51 -3.03 0.52 12.38
C ARG A 51 -1.86 -0.43 12.67
N PRO A 52 -2.07 -1.51 13.45
CA PRO A 52 -1.02 -2.51 13.71
C PRO A 52 -0.44 -3.16 12.45
N ASP A 53 -1.24 -3.32 11.39
CA ASP A 53 -0.79 -3.87 10.11
C ASP A 53 -0.04 -2.86 9.23
N MET A 54 0.23 -1.66 9.75
CA MET A 54 1.01 -0.59 9.13
C MET A 54 2.22 -0.18 9.98
N ASP A 55 2.51 -0.89 11.08
CA ASP A 55 3.66 -0.57 11.92
C ASP A 55 4.98 -0.61 11.10
N PRO A 56 5.77 0.48 11.06
CA PRO A 56 6.96 0.58 10.24
C PRO A 56 7.99 -0.54 10.46
N GLN A 57 8.16 -0.99 11.70
CA GLN A 57 9.19 -1.96 12.06
C GLN A 57 8.70 -3.38 11.88
N ALA A 58 7.53 -3.70 12.43
CA ALA A 58 6.92 -5.03 12.37
C ALA A 58 6.59 -5.46 10.94
N THR A 59 6.29 -4.53 10.04
CA THR A 59 5.88 -4.85 8.66
C THR A 59 6.99 -4.69 7.61
N SER A 60 8.21 -4.33 8.01
CA SER A 60 9.35 -4.12 7.10
C SER A 60 9.60 -5.28 6.13
N GLY A 61 9.57 -6.53 6.62
CA GLY A 61 9.71 -7.73 5.78
C GLY A 61 8.56 -7.94 4.79
N PHE A 62 7.32 -7.62 5.18
CA PHE A 62 6.16 -7.72 4.28
C PHE A 62 6.23 -6.66 3.19
N ARG A 63 6.58 -5.41 3.54
CA ARG A 63 6.79 -4.35 2.55
C ARG A 63 7.85 -4.74 1.53
N ALA A 64 9.00 -5.22 2.00
CA ALA A 64 10.08 -5.70 1.14
C ALA A 64 9.61 -6.81 0.19
N ALA A 65 8.86 -7.81 0.69
CA ALA A 65 8.34 -8.90 -0.13
C ALA A 65 7.31 -8.45 -1.19
N ILE A 66 6.52 -7.41 -0.90
CA ILE A 66 5.57 -6.82 -1.85
C ILE A 66 6.32 -6.07 -2.96
N VAL A 67 7.22 -5.15 -2.61
CA VAL A 67 7.90 -4.30 -3.60
C VAL A 67 8.89 -5.11 -4.46
N ALA A 68 9.48 -6.17 -3.92
CA ALA A 68 10.36 -7.07 -4.68
C ALA A 68 9.66 -7.75 -5.88
N ARG A 69 8.32 -7.82 -5.89
CA ARG A 69 7.51 -8.44 -6.94
C ARG A 69 6.91 -7.44 -7.92
N ALA A 70 7.30 -6.16 -7.86
CA ALA A 70 6.75 -5.10 -8.71
C ALA A 70 7.25 -5.11 -10.18
N ARG A 71 7.65 -6.27 -10.71
CA ARG A 71 8.29 -6.42 -12.03
C ARG A 71 7.47 -7.26 -12.97
#